data_AF-A0A920EFS2-F1
#
_entry.id   AF-A0A920EFS2-F1
#
_cell.length_a   1.000
_cell.length_b   1.000
_cell.length_c   1.000
_cell.angle_alpha   90.00
_cell.angle_beta   90.00
_cell.angle_gamma   90.00
#
_symmetry.space_group_name_H-M   'P 1'
#
loop_
_entity.id
_entity.type
_entity.pdbx_description
1 polymer ?
#
loop_
_entity_poly.entity_id
_entity_poly.type
_entity_poly.pdbx_seq_one_letter_code
_entity_poly.pdbx_strand_id
1 'polypeptide(L)'
;MFVTLACVIWGLSPLFYKLLDDVDPKVIMSFRVIFSLFFLFFFLYFFNNGKKFFKIKKYLNSFWLILLASLMIGINQYGFIYSISINEVLQASFAYYLFPLLAVSFGFIFFRERFTKLQFIAVFFAFFAIFLLSLGINSLPLISIIMGVTFAIYGMIKKKMDLNPLKTLFIEISLLSPLALAFLLFIFKKIQSKYIL
;
A
#
# COMPACT_ATOMS: atom_id res chain seq x y z
N MET A 1 9.09 16.08 14.21
CA MET A 1 7.90 16.89 13.85
C MET A 1 7.16 16.35 12.62
N PHE A 2 7.81 16.10 11.48
CA PHE A 2 7.11 15.58 10.28
C PHE A 2 6.58 14.14 10.43
N VAL A 3 7.34 13.24 11.07
CA VAL A 3 6.92 11.85 11.28
C VAL A 3 5.66 11.77 12.15
N THR A 4 5.60 12.55 13.23
CA THR A 4 4.44 12.56 14.14
C THR A 4 3.18 13.05 13.44
N LEU A 5 3.28 14.12 12.65
CA LEU A 5 2.15 14.61 11.83
C LEU A 5 1.70 13.56 10.82
N ALA A 6 2.63 12.89 10.13
CA ALA A 6 2.30 11.83 9.20
C ALA A 6 1.59 10.65 9.89
N CYS A 7 2.04 10.24 11.09
CA CYS A 7 1.39 9.19 11.87
C CYS A 7 -0.02 9.57 12.31
N VAL A 8 -0.25 10.82 12.72
CA VAL A 8 -1.59 11.31 13.10
C VAL A 8 -2.53 11.31 11.90
N ILE A 9 -2.11 11.88 10.76
CA ILE A 9 -2.91 11.90 9.54
C ILE A 9 -3.27 10.48 9.11
N TRP A 10 -2.31 9.57 9.15
CA TRP A 10 -2.52 8.19 8.73
C TRP A 10 -3.40 7.40 9.72
N GLY A 11 -3.23 7.61 11.03
CA GLY A 11 -4.07 7.01 12.07
C GLY A 11 -5.53 7.47 12.04
N LEU A 12 -5.80 8.68 11.56
CA LEU A 12 -7.16 9.20 11.36
C LEU A 12 -7.80 8.75 10.04
N SER A 13 -7.03 8.18 9.11
CA SER A 13 -7.53 7.80 7.80
C SER A 13 -8.71 6.80 7.80
N PRO A 14 -8.81 5.81 8.73
CA PRO A 14 -9.97 4.93 8.79
C PRO A 14 -11.28 5.68 9.04
N LEU A 15 -11.25 6.75 9.87
CA LEU A 15 -12.43 7.58 10.13
C LEU A 15 -12.91 8.27 8.85
N PHE A 16 -11.99 8.79 8.05
CA PHE A 16 -12.33 9.41 6.76
C PHE A 16 -12.98 8.39 5.81
N TYR A 17 -12.42 7.19 5.68
CA TYR A 17 -13.00 6.17 4.80
C TYR A 17 -14.34 5.64 5.31
N LYS A 18 -14.52 5.58 6.63
CA LYS A 18 -15.79 5.19 7.26
C LYS A 18 -16.92 6.17 6.94
N LEU A 19 -16.62 7.46 6.78
CA LEU A 19 -17.58 8.46 6.31
C LEU A 19 -17.98 8.27 4.85
N LEU A 20 -17.23 7.46 4.10
CA LEU A 20 -17.46 7.14 2.69
C LEU A 20 -17.97 5.70 2.49
N ASP A 21 -18.51 5.06 3.52
CA ASP A 21 -18.97 3.66 3.47
C ASP A 21 -20.02 3.38 2.38
N ASP A 22 -20.80 4.40 2.00
CA ASP A 22 -21.80 4.30 0.93
C ASP A 22 -21.20 4.31 -0.48
N VAL A 23 -19.89 4.57 -0.60
CA VAL A 23 -19.17 4.65 -1.87
C VAL A 23 -18.38 3.36 -2.11
N ASP A 24 -18.50 2.80 -3.32
CA ASP A 24 -17.74 1.60 -3.71
C ASP A 24 -16.23 1.83 -3.45
N PRO A 25 -15.55 0.95 -2.68
CA PRO A 25 -14.14 1.11 -2.32
C PRO A 25 -13.21 1.19 -3.54
N LYS A 26 -13.60 0.62 -4.69
CA LYS A 26 -12.85 0.75 -5.94
C LYS A 26 -12.90 2.19 -6.48
N VAL A 27 -14.01 2.91 -6.31
CA VAL A 27 -14.13 4.33 -6.71
C VAL A 27 -13.21 5.18 -5.84
N ILE A 28 -13.24 4.96 -4.53
CA ILE A 28 -12.36 5.65 -3.57
C ILE A 28 -10.89 5.42 -3.94
N MET A 29 -10.51 4.16 -4.19
CA MET A 29 -9.15 3.80 -4.60
C MET A 29 -8.74 4.49 -5.91
N SER A 30 -9.62 4.50 -6.91
CA SER A 30 -9.32 5.17 -8.19
C SER A 30 -9.08 6.67 -8.02
N PHE A 31 -9.96 7.39 -7.33
CA PHE A 31 -9.74 8.82 -7.07
C PHE A 31 -8.45 9.07 -6.30
N ARG A 32 -8.16 8.23 -5.29
CA ARG A 32 -6.92 8.31 -4.53
C ARG A 32 -5.68 8.14 -5.42
N VAL A 33 -5.68 7.20 -6.35
CA VAL A 33 -4.57 6.98 -7.30
C VAL A 33 -4.38 8.22 -8.18
N ILE A 34 -5.45 8.78 -8.74
CA ILE A 34 -5.38 9.96 -9.61
C ILE A 34 -4.90 11.19 -8.84
N PHE A 35 -5.44 11.46 -7.65
CA PHE A 35 -4.97 12.58 -6.83
C PHE A 35 -3.53 12.38 -6.37
N SER A 36 -3.15 11.17 -5.95
CA SER A 36 -1.75 10.88 -5.58
C SER A 36 -0.79 11.12 -6.74
N LEU A 37 -1.18 10.72 -7.96
CA LEU A 37 -0.38 10.98 -9.16
C LEU A 37 -0.21 12.47 -9.39
N PHE A 38 -1.31 13.23 -9.32
CA PHE A 38 -1.30 14.68 -9.52
C PHE A 38 -0.42 15.39 -8.48
N PHE A 39 -0.58 15.07 -7.19
CA PHE A 39 0.23 15.65 -6.12
C PHE A 39 1.70 15.28 -6.23
N LEU A 40 2.02 14.01 -6.52
CA LEU A 40 3.40 13.56 -6.70
C LEU A 40 4.05 14.21 -7.92
N PHE A 41 3.31 14.37 -9.02
CA PHE A 41 3.80 15.07 -10.21
C PHE A 41 4.19 16.50 -9.87
N PHE A 42 3.28 17.26 -9.26
CA PHE A 42 3.54 18.65 -8.87
C PHE A 42 4.72 18.73 -7.90
N PHE A 43 4.71 17.91 -6.85
CA PHE A 43 5.78 17.89 -5.86
C PHE A 43 7.15 17.61 -6.50
N LEU A 44 7.25 16.59 -7.35
CA LEU A 44 8.52 16.23 -8.01
C LEU A 44 8.97 17.27 -9.04
N TYR A 45 8.04 17.88 -9.75
CA TYR A 45 8.34 18.93 -10.74
C TYR A 45 8.94 20.18 -10.08
N PHE A 46 8.30 20.68 -9.01
CA PHE A 46 8.70 21.92 -8.36
C PHE A 46 9.86 21.73 -7.36
N PHE A 47 9.88 20.65 -6.59
CA PHE A 47 10.82 20.49 -5.46
C PHE A 47 11.98 19.53 -5.72
N ASN A 48 11.93 18.71 -6.77
CA ASN A 48 12.93 17.65 -7.00
C ASN A 48 13.65 17.76 -8.35
N ASN A 49 14.11 18.98 -8.67
CA ASN A 49 14.90 19.29 -9.88
C ASN A 49 14.19 18.84 -11.18
N GLY A 50 12.98 19.37 -11.43
CA GLY A 50 12.01 18.93 -12.44
C GLY A 50 12.52 18.58 -13.86
N LYS A 51 13.68 19.10 -14.32
CA LYS A 51 14.29 18.69 -15.60
C LYS A 51 15.06 17.36 -15.54
N LYS A 52 15.66 16.99 -14.41
CA LYS A 52 16.33 15.69 -14.19
C LYS A 52 15.34 14.57 -13.80
N PHE A 53 14.07 14.92 -13.62
CA PHE A 53 12.97 13.99 -13.37
C PHE A 53 12.81 12.95 -14.49
N PHE A 54 12.92 13.39 -15.75
CA PHE A 54 12.71 12.54 -16.94
C PHE A 54 13.89 11.60 -17.29
N LYS A 55 14.93 11.50 -16.45
CA LYS A 55 15.98 10.50 -16.64
C LYS A 55 15.50 9.12 -16.14
N ILE A 56 14.68 8.46 -16.97
CA ILE A 56 13.97 7.21 -16.63
C ILE A 56 14.79 5.96 -16.99
N LYS A 57 15.93 6.08 -17.67
CA LYS A 57 16.72 4.93 -18.17
C LYS A 57 17.08 3.90 -17.08
N LYS A 58 17.45 4.34 -15.87
CA LYS A 58 17.75 3.44 -14.73
C LYS A 58 16.50 2.66 -14.27
N TYR A 59 15.31 3.24 -14.45
CA TYR A 59 14.02 2.66 -14.02
C TYR A 59 13.47 1.67 -15.05
N LEU A 60 13.73 1.87 -16.35
CA LEU A 60 13.33 0.94 -17.41
C LEU A 60 13.98 -0.45 -17.21
N ASN A 61 15.25 -0.50 -16.79
CA ASN A 61 15.92 -1.76 -16.50
C ASN A 61 15.29 -2.54 -15.34
N SER A 62 14.54 -1.87 -14.47
CA SER A 62 13.83 -2.48 -13.34
C SER A 62 12.32 -2.50 -13.55
N PHE A 63 11.83 -2.28 -14.77
CA PHE A 63 10.41 -2.10 -15.07
C PHE A 63 9.53 -3.22 -14.48
N TRP A 64 9.90 -4.49 -14.68
CA TRP A 64 9.12 -5.62 -14.16
C TRP A 64 9.05 -5.66 -12.63
N LEU A 65 10.13 -5.27 -11.94
CA LEU A 65 10.14 -5.15 -10.48
C LEU A 65 9.26 -3.98 -10.02
N ILE A 66 9.30 -2.86 -10.73
CA ILE A 66 8.43 -1.70 -10.44
C ILE A 66 6.97 -2.06 -10.67
N LEU A 67 6.65 -2.78 -11.75
CA LEU A 67 5.30 -3.24 -12.04
C LEU A 67 4.79 -4.17 -10.94
N LEU A 68 5.62 -5.11 -10.49
CA LEU A 68 5.25 -5.99 -9.39
C LEU A 68 5.07 -5.19 -8.08
N ALA A 69 5.98 -4.28 -7.75
CA ALA A 69 5.86 -3.40 -6.59
C ALA A 69 4.58 -2.56 -6.64
N SER A 70 4.26 -2.02 -7.81
CA SER A 70 3.04 -1.26 -8.09
C SER A 70 1.78 -2.07 -7.83
N LEU A 71 1.74 -3.33 -8.27
CA LEU A 71 0.61 -4.22 -8.00
C LEU A 71 0.52 -4.56 -6.50
N MET A 72 1.64 -4.87 -5.85
CA MET A 72 1.67 -5.18 -4.42
C MET A 72 1.17 -4.02 -3.56
N ILE A 73 1.67 -2.80 -3.79
CA ILE A 73 1.22 -1.62 -3.05
C ILE A 73 -0.23 -1.26 -3.37
N GLY A 74 -0.66 -1.45 -4.63
CA GLY A 74 -2.06 -1.26 -5.04
C GLY A 74 -3.02 -2.21 -4.33
N ILE A 75 -2.70 -3.51 -4.29
CA ILE A 75 -3.50 -4.53 -3.60
C ILE A 75 -3.53 -4.26 -2.10
N ASN A 76 -2.38 -3.94 -1.49
CA ASN A 76 -2.32 -3.59 -0.08
C ASN A 76 -3.22 -2.39 0.24
N GLN A 77 -3.14 -1.35 -0.59
CA GLN A 77 -3.86 -0.11 -0.35
C GLN A 77 -5.37 -0.27 -0.56
N TYR A 78 -5.77 -1.05 -1.55
CA TYR A 78 -7.16 -1.44 -1.76
C TYR A 78 -7.67 -2.28 -0.60
N GLY A 79 -6.90 -3.28 -0.13
CA GLY A 79 -7.25 -4.12 1.01
C GLY A 79 -7.56 -3.32 2.28
N PHE A 80 -6.78 -2.26 2.53
CA PHE A 80 -7.05 -1.33 3.62
C PHE A 80 -8.42 -0.65 3.48
N ILE A 81 -8.71 -0.02 2.34
CA ILE A 81 -9.99 0.66 2.10
C ILE A 81 -11.15 -0.34 2.16
N TYR A 82 -10.96 -1.51 1.54
CA TYR A 82 -11.94 -2.58 1.48
C TYR A 82 -12.30 -3.11 2.88
N SER A 83 -11.30 -3.35 3.74
CA SER A 83 -11.54 -3.79 5.13
C SER A 83 -12.41 -2.81 5.91
N ILE A 84 -12.23 -1.50 5.68
CA ILE A 84 -13.02 -0.46 6.33
C ILE A 84 -14.45 -0.49 5.81
N SER A 85 -14.64 -0.58 4.49
CA SER A 85 -15.97 -0.63 3.86
C SER A 85 -16.83 -1.83 4.29
N ILE A 86 -16.21 -2.93 4.72
CA ILE A 86 -16.93 -4.11 5.22
C ILE A 86 -17.01 -4.16 6.75
N ASN A 87 -16.68 -3.05 7.45
CA ASN A 87 -16.65 -2.96 8.92
C ASN A 87 -15.61 -3.82 9.63
N GLU A 88 -14.61 -4.32 8.90
CA GLU A 88 -13.54 -5.20 9.42
C GLU A 88 -12.24 -4.41 9.63
N VAL A 89 -12.33 -3.23 10.26
CA VAL A 89 -11.17 -2.34 10.53
C VAL A 89 -10.09 -3.04 11.37
N LEU A 90 -10.50 -4.01 12.20
CA LEU A 90 -9.58 -4.85 12.97
C LEU A 90 -8.66 -5.68 12.06
N GLN A 91 -9.12 -6.12 10.88
CA GLN A 91 -8.28 -6.85 9.93
C GLN A 91 -7.17 -5.96 9.35
N ALA A 92 -7.48 -4.71 8.99
CA ALA A 92 -6.45 -3.75 8.57
C ALA A 92 -5.40 -3.55 9.67
N SER A 93 -5.83 -3.34 10.90
CA SER A 93 -4.91 -3.16 12.05
C SER A 93 -4.04 -4.39 12.27
N PHE A 94 -4.64 -5.58 12.20
CA PHE A 94 -3.92 -6.85 12.33
C PHE A 94 -2.89 -7.07 11.22
N ALA A 95 -3.17 -6.60 9.98
CA ALA A 95 -2.21 -6.63 8.88
C ALA A 95 -0.91 -5.87 9.22
N TYR A 96 -1.05 -4.71 9.86
CA TYR A 96 0.10 -3.88 10.25
C TYR A 96 0.90 -4.50 11.40
N TYR A 97 0.26 -5.25 12.29
CA TYR A 97 0.96 -6.04 13.29
C TYR A 97 1.70 -7.23 12.66
N LEU A 98 1.11 -7.86 11.64
CA LEU A 98 1.72 -8.98 10.91
C LEU A 98 2.97 -8.56 10.10
N PHE A 99 3.00 -7.30 9.65
CA PHE A 99 4.04 -6.81 8.75
C PHE A 99 5.47 -6.95 9.29
N PRO A 100 5.83 -6.50 10.52
CA PRO A 100 7.16 -6.72 11.08
C PRO A 100 7.64 -8.17 11.05
N LEU A 101 6.76 -9.14 11.37
CA LEU A 101 7.12 -10.56 11.29
C LEU A 101 7.43 -10.98 9.86
N LEU A 102 6.54 -10.66 8.92
CA LEU A 102 6.73 -11.01 7.51
C LEU A 102 7.98 -10.35 6.91
N ALA A 103 8.21 -9.07 7.25
CA ALA A 103 9.39 -8.33 6.81
C ALA A 103 10.69 -8.97 7.32
N VAL A 104 10.71 -9.38 8.60
CA VAL A 104 11.86 -10.08 9.19
C VAL A 104 12.05 -11.46 8.56
N SER A 105 10.99 -12.25 8.40
CA SER A 105 11.05 -13.56 7.72
C SER A 105 11.59 -13.42 6.29
N PHE A 106 11.16 -12.41 5.54
CA PHE A 106 11.65 -12.18 4.19
C PHE A 106 13.10 -11.66 4.18
N GLY A 107 13.47 -10.82 5.14
CA GLY A 107 14.86 -10.41 5.38
C GLY A 107 15.79 -11.62 5.53
N PHE A 108 15.40 -12.56 6.38
CA PHE A 108 16.13 -13.81 6.60
C PHE A 108 16.26 -14.67 5.34
N ILE A 109 15.12 -14.96 4.70
CA ILE A 109 15.04 -15.91 3.59
C ILE A 109 15.74 -15.36 2.34
N PHE A 110 15.46 -14.11 1.97
CA PHE A 110 15.89 -13.55 0.68
C PHE A 110 17.21 -12.78 0.75
N PHE A 111 17.51 -12.13 1.88
CA PHE A 111 18.74 -11.35 2.04
C PHE A 111 19.79 -12.06 2.91
N ARG A 112 19.49 -13.26 3.42
CA ARG A 112 20.38 -14.05 4.28
C ARG A 112 20.88 -13.27 5.49
N GLU A 113 20.06 -12.35 5.99
CA GLU A 113 20.38 -11.54 7.17
C GLU A 113 20.49 -12.45 8.39
N ARG A 114 21.61 -12.38 9.12
CA ARG A 114 21.81 -13.16 10.33
C ARG A 114 21.22 -12.40 11.51
N PHE A 115 20.30 -13.04 12.23
CA PHE A 115 19.74 -12.46 13.44
C PHE A 115 20.67 -12.65 14.63
N THR A 116 20.74 -11.61 15.46
CA THR A 116 21.30 -11.76 16.80
C THR A 116 20.32 -12.56 17.68
N LYS A 117 20.81 -13.17 18.76
CA LYS A 117 19.95 -13.87 19.73
C LYS A 117 18.81 -12.98 20.25
N LEU A 118 19.09 -11.69 20.47
CA LEU A 118 18.09 -10.70 20.92
C LEU A 118 17.01 -10.42 19.86
N GLN A 119 17.38 -10.33 18.58
CA GLN A 119 16.40 -10.17 17.49
C GLN A 119 15.49 -11.39 17.37
N PHE A 120 16.03 -12.60 17.53
CA PHE A 120 15.23 -13.82 17.54
C PHE A 120 14.21 -13.83 18.69
N ILE A 121 14.63 -13.44 19.89
CA ILE A 121 13.73 -13.29 21.05
C ILE A 121 12.65 -12.24 20.75
N ALA A 122 12.99 -11.09 20.18
CA ALA A 122 12.03 -10.05 19.82
C ALA A 122 10.99 -10.55 18.79
N VAL A 123 11.43 -11.32 17.79
CA VAL A 123 10.54 -11.95 16.79
C VAL A 123 9.61 -12.96 17.46
N PHE A 124 10.11 -13.76 18.40
CA PHE A 124 9.29 -14.70 19.16
C PHE A 124 8.20 -13.97 19.98
N PHE A 125 8.55 -12.90 20.69
CA PHE A 125 7.57 -12.07 21.41
C PHE A 125 6.54 -11.43 20.47
N ALA A 126 6.98 -10.93 19.30
CA ALA A 126 6.07 -10.37 18.29
C ALA A 126 5.11 -11.44 17.75
N PHE A 127 5.60 -12.66 17.47
CA PHE A 127 4.77 -13.79 17.06
C PHE A 127 3.75 -14.16 18.12
N PHE A 128 4.17 -14.23 19.38
CA PHE A 128 3.28 -14.54 20.49
C PHE A 128 2.20 -13.47 20.70
N ALA A 129 2.57 -12.18 20.60
CA ALA A 129 1.60 -11.09 20.68
C ALA A 129 0.53 -11.19 19.59
N ILE A 130 0.94 -11.45 18.34
CA ILE A 130 0.00 -11.59 17.22
C ILE A 130 -0.87 -12.82 17.36
N PHE A 131 -0.31 -13.93 17.85
CA PHE A 131 -1.08 -15.14 18.15
C PHE A 131 -2.19 -14.85 19.18
N LEU A 132 -1.87 -14.16 20.27
CA LEU A 132 -2.86 -13.75 21.27
C LEU A 132 -3.93 -12.80 20.69
N LEU A 133 -3.51 -11.82 19.89
CA LEU A 133 -4.43 -10.92 19.18
C LEU A 133 -5.36 -11.69 18.23
N SER A 134 -4.86 -12.74 17.57
CA SER A 134 -5.64 -13.56 16.64
C SER A 134 -6.77 -14.32 17.33
N LEU A 135 -6.61 -14.70 18.60
CA LEU A 135 -7.66 -15.40 19.37
C LEU A 135 -8.88 -14.50 19.62
N GLY A 136 -8.71 -13.18 19.59
CA GLY A 136 -9.79 -12.21 19.73
C GLY A 136 -10.53 -11.90 18.41
N ILE A 137 -10.09 -12.45 17.27
CA ILE A 137 -10.71 -12.22 15.97
C ILE A 137 -11.68 -13.37 15.68
N ASN A 138 -12.96 -13.05 15.50
CA ASN A 138 -14.03 -14.03 15.28
C ASN A 138 -14.02 -14.66 13.87
N SER A 139 -13.10 -14.25 13.00
CA SER A 139 -13.06 -14.60 11.57
C SER A 139 -11.64 -14.88 11.09
N LEU A 140 -11.52 -15.65 10.00
CA LEU A 140 -10.24 -15.88 9.34
C LEU A 140 -9.68 -14.54 8.80
N PRO A 141 -8.48 -14.10 9.23
CA PRO A 141 -7.93 -12.79 8.89
C PRO A 141 -7.31 -12.77 7.48
N LEU A 142 -8.10 -13.16 6.47
CA LEU A 142 -7.67 -13.27 5.07
C LEU A 142 -7.19 -11.92 4.52
N ILE A 143 -7.90 -10.83 4.81
CA ILE A 143 -7.50 -9.49 4.34
C ILE A 143 -6.17 -9.10 4.99
N SER A 144 -6.01 -9.41 6.28
CA SER A 144 -4.78 -9.12 7.02
C SER A 144 -3.57 -9.86 6.44
N ILE A 145 -3.74 -11.13 6.09
CA ILE A 145 -2.69 -11.94 5.48
C ILE A 145 -2.33 -11.38 4.10
N ILE A 146 -3.32 -11.11 3.25
CA ILE A 146 -3.09 -10.55 1.90
C ILE A 146 -2.35 -9.21 2.00
N MET A 147 -2.83 -8.31 2.86
CA MET A 147 -2.21 -7.01 3.08
C MET A 147 -0.79 -7.14 3.62
N GLY A 148 -0.56 -7.98 4.63
CA GLY A 148 0.75 -8.20 5.21
C GLY A 148 1.75 -8.76 4.19
N VAL A 149 1.35 -9.80 3.45
CA VAL A 149 2.21 -10.45 2.44
C VAL A 149 2.53 -9.49 1.30
N THR A 150 1.53 -8.79 0.76
CA THR A 150 1.76 -7.81 -0.32
C THR A 150 2.69 -6.68 0.14
N PHE A 151 2.54 -6.17 1.36
CA PHE A 151 3.41 -5.13 1.88
C PHE A 151 4.84 -5.63 2.16
N ALA A 152 5.00 -6.87 2.62
CA ALA A 152 6.31 -7.50 2.80
C ALA A 152 7.04 -7.74 1.46
N ILE A 153 6.34 -8.22 0.43
CA ILE A 153 6.88 -8.35 -0.93
C ILE A 153 7.28 -6.97 -1.46
N TYR A 154 6.41 -5.97 -1.32
CA TYR A 154 6.70 -4.59 -1.71
C TYR A 154 7.98 -4.08 -1.02
N GLY A 155 8.08 -4.22 0.30
CA GLY A 155 9.26 -3.82 1.08
C GLY A 155 10.55 -4.54 0.61
N MET A 156 10.46 -5.84 0.33
CA MET A 156 11.58 -6.62 -0.23
C MET A 156 12.03 -6.08 -1.59
N ILE A 157 11.08 -5.78 -2.49
CA ILE A 157 11.41 -5.20 -3.80
C ILE A 157 12.09 -3.85 -3.63
N LYS A 158 11.53 -2.96 -2.79
CA LYS A 158 12.11 -1.64 -2.54
C LYS A 158 13.50 -1.71 -1.92
N LYS A 159 13.74 -2.68 -1.02
CA LYS A 159 15.07 -2.92 -0.44
C LYS A 159 16.10 -3.39 -1.47
N LYS A 160 15.67 -4.19 -2.46
CA LYS A 160 16.53 -4.66 -3.55
C LYS A 160 16.82 -3.57 -4.58
N MET A 161 15.90 -2.64 -4.77
CA MET A 161 16.02 -1.57 -5.74
C MET A 161 16.81 -0.39 -5.16
N ASP A 162 18.05 -0.21 -5.62
CA ASP A 162 18.83 1.02 -5.36
C ASP A 162 18.31 2.19 -6.21
N LEU A 163 17.05 2.58 -6.01
CA LEU A 163 16.39 3.67 -6.73
C LEU A 163 15.80 4.66 -5.74
N ASN A 164 15.63 5.92 -6.19
CA ASN A 164 15.05 6.95 -5.36
C ASN A 164 13.59 6.60 -4.99
N PRO A 165 13.24 6.46 -3.70
CA PRO A 165 11.92 5.98 -3.29
C PRO A 165 10.74 6.82 -3.80
N LEU A 166 10.89 8.16 -3.82
CA LEU A 166 9.85 9.09 -4.29
C LEU A 166 9.61 8.95 -5.80
N LYS A 167 10.68 8.84 -6.61
CA LYS A 167 10.54 8.66 -8.06
C LYS A 167 9.96 7.30 -8.40
N THR A 168 10.39 6.25 -7.71
CA THR A 168 9.82 4.91 -7.91
C THR A 168 8.34 4.89 -7.52
N LEU A 169 7.95 5.53 -6.41
CA LEU A 169 6.54 5.66 -6.01
C LEU A 169 5.71 6.39 -7.08
N PHE A 170 6.23 7.48 -7.65
CA PHE A 170 5.55 8.16 -8.75
C PHE A 170 5.32 7.22 -9.95
N ILE A 171 6.32 6.41 -10.33
CA ILE A 171 6.18 5.44 -11.43
C ILE A 171 5.17 4.35 -11.08
N GLU A 172 5.20 3.82 -9.85
CA GLU A 172 4.21 2.84 -9.36
C GLU A 172 2.78 3.40 -9.47
N ILE A 173 2.53 4.59 -8.95
CA ILE A 173 1.20 5.23 -9.04
C ILE A 173 0.84 5.53 -10.52
N SER A 174 1.82 5.92 -11.34
CA SER A 174 1.62 6.13 -12.78
C SER A 174 1.20 4.84 -13.48
N LEU A 175 1.72 3.68 -13.08
CA LEU A 175 1.34 2.38 -13.64
C LEU A 175 -0.06 1.93 -13.20
N LEU A 176 -0.50 2.31 -11.99
CA LEU A 176 -1.87 2.07 -11.53
C LEU A 176 -2.90 3.02 -12.17
N SER A 177 -2.46 4.20 -12.60
CA SER A 177 -3.36 5.26 -13.08
C SER A 177 -4.22 4.90 -14.30
N PRO A 178 -3.77 4.15 -15.33
CA PRO A 178 -4.61 3.80 -16.46
C PRO A 178 -5.75 2.87 -16.03
N LEU A 179 -5.49 1.95 -15.10
CA LEU A 179 -6.50 1.07 -14.52
C LEU A 179 -7.54 1.87 -13.73
N ALA A 180 -7.08 2.83 -12.92
CA ALA A 180 -7.95 3.72 -12.15
C ALA A 180 -8.85 4.58 -13.07
N LEU A 181 -8.27 5.18 -14.13
CA LEU A 181 -9.02 5.96 -15.13
C LEU A 181 -10.02 5.11 -15.89
N ALA A 182 -9.61 3.92 -16.36
CA ALA A 182 -10.49 3.01 -17.07
C ALA A 182 -11.71 2.62 -16.22
N PHE A 183 -11.49 2.35 -14.93
CA PHE A 183 -12.56 2.03 -13.99
C PHE A 183 -13.52 3.21 -13.77
N LEU A 184 -12.99 4.44 -13.58
CA LEU A 184 -13.82 5.63 -13.42
C LEU A 184 -14.65 5.92 -14.67
N LEU A 185 -14.07 5.82 -15.86
CA LEU A 185 -14.79 6.01 -17.13
C LEU A 185 -15.89 4.95 -17.32
N PHE A 186 -15.62 3.70 -16.94
CA PHE A 186 -16.60 2.62 -16.99
C PHE A 186 -17.79 2.91 -16.06
N ILE A 187 -17.53 3.31 -14.81
CA ILE A 187 -18.59 3.66 -13.86
C ILE A 187 -19.36 4.89 -14.32
N PHE A 188 -18.68 5.93 -14.80
CA PHE A 188 -19.33 7.14 -15.29
C PHE A 188 -20.33 6.83 -16.41
N LYS A 189 -19.92 6.01 -17.39
CA LYS A 189 -20.81 5.53 -18.46
C LYS A 189 -22.00 4.72 -17.91
N LYS A 190 -21.76 3.84 -16.93
CA LYS A 190 -22.81 3.03 -16.30
C LYS A 190 -23.84 3.88 -15.58
N ILE A 191 -23.39 4.91 -14.85
CA ILE A 191 -24.26 5.87 -14.17
C ILE A 191 -25.10 6.64 -15.19
N GLN A 192 -24.46 7.21 -16.22
CA GLN A 192 -25.16 8.00 -17.23
C GLN A 192 -26.25 7.20 -17.97
N SER A 193 -25.99 5.93 -18.27
CA SER A 193 -26.99 5.02 -18.87
C SER A 193 -28.21 4.78 -17.97
N LYS A 194 -28.03 4.77 -16.64
CA LYS A 194 -29.11 4.56 -15.66
C LYS A 194 -30.03 5.78 -15.48
N TYR A 195 -29.58 6.98 -15.85
CA TYR A 195 -30.37 8.22 -15.74
C TYR A 195 -30.97 8.69 -17.07
N ILE A 196 -30.62 8.04 -18.19
CA ILE A 196 -31.15 8.36 -19.53
C ILE A 196 -32.35 7.43 -19.90
N LEU A 197 -32.67 6.45 -19.05
CA LEU A 197 -33.88 5.61 -19.09
C LEU A 197 -34.77 5.92 -17.89
#